data_AF-A0A7G8ECI4-F1
#
_entry.id   AF-A0A7G8ECI4-F1
#
_cell.length_a   1.000
_cell.length_b   1.000
_cell.length_c   1.000
_cell.angle_alpha   90.00
_cell.angle_beta   90.00
_cell.angle_gamma   90.00
#
_symmetry.space_group_name_H-M   'P 1'
#
loop_
_entity.id
_entity.type
_entity.pdbx_description
1 polymer ?
#
loop_
_entity_poly.entity_id
_entity_poly.type
_entity_poly.pdbx_seq_one_letter_code
_entity_poly.pdbx_strand_id
1 'polypeptide(L)' 'MSSTTRGVIYVSVWVVIWGTAASLVDWLLLNADLYETGSFGQVATFIGYGAAAAVLAVKASGRFLGGGSAEDEES' A
#
# COMPACT_ATOMS: atom_id res chain seq x y z
N MET A 1 8.33 -6.85 -20.15
CA MET A 1 7.83 -5.58 -19.55
C MET A 1 9.04 -4.88 -18.94
N SER A 2 9.24 -3.58 -19.17
CA SER A 2 10.40 -2.89 -18.60
C SER A 2 10.37 -2.91 -17.07
N SER A 3 11.55 -2.93 -16.45
CA SER A 3 11.72 -2.88 -14.99
C SER A 3 10.97 -1.71 -14.35
N THR A 4 10.95 -0.56 -15.03
CA THR A 4 10.17 0.63 -14.64
C THR A 4 8.66 0.35 -14.60
N THR A 5 8.10 -0.29 -15.64
CA THR A 5 6.66 -0.61 -15.67
C THR A 5 6.27 -1.59 -14.57
N ARG A 6 7.13 -2.58 -14.26
CA ARG A 6 6.91 -3.51 -13.13
C ARG A 6 6.92 -2.77 -11.79
N GLY A 7 7.84 -1.82 -11.62
CA GLY A 7 7.88 -0.96 -10.43
C GLY A 7 6.62 -0.11 -10.26
N VAL A 8 6.15 0.54 -11.32
CA VAL A 8 4.92 1.35 -11.29
C VAL A 8 3.72 0.50 -10.90
N ILE A 9 3.52 -0.65 -11.56
CA ILE A 9 2.39 -1.55 -11.25
C ILE A 9 2.46 -2.03 -9.80
N TYR A 10 3.66 -2.40 -9.33
CA TYR A 10 3.87 -2.86 -7.97
C TYR A 10 3.43 -1.80 -6.94
N VAL A 11 3.88 -0.56 -7.11
CA VAL A 11 3.49 0.55 -6.22
C VAL A 11 2.00 0.85 -6.33
N SER A 12 1.43 0.88 -7.54
CA SER A 12 0.01 1.13 -7.74
C SER A 12 -0.88 0.12 -7.03
N VAL A 13 -0.55 -1.17 -7.07
CA VAL A 13 -1.29 -2.22 -6.35
C VAL A 13 -1.27 -1.96 -4.84
N TRP A 14 -0.10 -1.63 -4.28
CA TRP A 14 0.00 -1.32 -2.85
C TRP A 14 -0.77 -0.07 -2.44
N VAL A 15 -0.79 0.97 -3.28
CA VAL A 15 -1.59 2.18 -3.05
C VAL A 15 -3.08 1.85 -3.01
N VAL A 16 -3.58 1.03 -3.94
CA VAL A 16 -5.00 0.62 -3.96
C VAL A 16 -5.34 -0.20 -2.72
N ILE A 17 -4.50 -1.16 -2.32
CA ILE A 17 -4.70 -1.98 -1.13
C ILE A 17 -4.77 -1.10 0.12
N TRP A 18 -3.82 -0.18 0.28
CA TRP A 18 -3.80 0.74 1.41
C TRP A 18 -5.03 1.65 1.43
N GLY A 19 -5.35 2.31 0.31
CA GLY A 19 -6.50 3.22 0.22
C GLY A 19 -7.82 2.52 0.51
N THR A 20 -7.99 1.29 0.00
CA THR A 20 -9.20 0.49 0.23
C THR A 20 -9.33 0.06 1.69
N ALA A 21 -8.25 -0.45 2.28
CA ALA A 21 -8.27 -0.90 3.67
C ALA A 21 -8.46 0.27 4.65
N ALA A 22 -7.79 1.40 4.42
CA ALA A 22 -7.96 2.59 5.22
C ALA A 22 -9.39 3.15 5.13
N SER A 23 -9.98 3.19 3.93
CA SER A 23 -11.37 3.63 3.74
C SER A 23 -12.38 2.70 4.42
N LEU A 24 -12.13 1.38 4.41
CA LEU A 24 -12.99 0.41 5.09
C LEU A 24 -12.94 0.56 6.61
N VAL A 25 -11.74 0.77 7.16
CA VAL A 25 -11.54 1.00 8.60
C VAL A 25 -12.13 2.34 9.04
N ASP A 26 -11.95 3.38 8.23
CA ASP A 26 -12.57 4.69 8.43
C ASP A 26 -14.09 4.59 8.51
N TRP A 27 -14.69 3.88 7.55
CA TRP A 27 -16.14 3.64 7.52
C TRP A 27 -16.63 2.85 8.74
N LEU A 28 -15.92 1.80 9.14
CA LEU A 28 -16.28 1.00 10.34
C LEU A 28 -16.17 1.81 11.63
N LEU A 29 -15.15 2.65 11.77
CA LEU A 29 -14.94 3.46 12.98
C LEU A 29 -15.95 4.60 13.11
N LEU A 30 -16.29 5.25 11.99
CA LEU A 30 -17.35 6.25 11.93
C LEU A 30 -18.71 5.61 12.28
N ASN A 31 -19.01 4.45 11.71
CA ASN A 31 -20.29 3.78 11.91
C ASN A 31 -20.42 3.11 13.30
N ALA A 32 -19.30 2.93 14.01
CA ALA A 32 -19.26 2.41 15.37
C ALA A 32 -19.27 3.49 16.46
N ASP A 33 -19.41 4.78 16.09
CA ASP A 33 -19.37 5.94 17.00
C ASP A 33 -18.07 6.00 17.85
N LEU A 34 -17.00 5.34 17.39
CA LEU A 34 -15.74 5.25 18.12
C LEU A 34 -14.94 6.56 18.05
N TYR A 35 -15.16 7.38 17.01
CA TYR A 35 -14.60 8.72 16.85
C TYR A 35 -15.49 9.60 15.97
N GLU A 36 -15.65 10.89 16.32
CA GLU A 36 -16.35 11.88 15.46
C GLU A 36 -15.57 12.18 14.17
N THR A 37 -16.29 12.57 13.10
CA THR A 37 -15.70 12.97 11.82
C THR A 37 -14.70 14.13 12.01
N GLY A 38 -13.45 13.96 11.59
CA GLY A 38 -12.37 14.94 11.80
C GLY A 38 -11.55 14.74 13.09
N SER A 39 -11.82 13.68 13.85
CA SER A 39 -11.06 13.29 15.04
C SER A 39 -9.64 12.81 14.69
N PHE A 40 -8.72 13.01 15.64
CA PHE A 40 -7.36 12.47 15.59
C PHE A 40 -7.32 10.94 15.36
N GLY A 41 -8.35 10.21 15.80
CA GLY A 41 -8.49 8.77 15.57
C GLY A 41 -8.53 8.41 14.07
N GLN A 42 -9.18 9.25 13.25
CA GLN A 42 -9.31 9.07 11.81
C GLN A 42 -7.95 9.13 11.11
N VAL A 43 -7.17 10.16 11.45
CA VAL A 43 -5.81 10.38 10.93
C VAL A 43 -4.87 9.26 11.38
N ALA A 44 -4.97 8.84 12.65
CA ALA A 44 -4.13 7.77 13.20
C ALA A 44 -4.34 6.44 12.47
N THR A 45 -5.57 6.08 12.11
CA THR A 45 -5.84 4.85 11.35
C THR A 45 -5.31 4.90 9.93
N PHE A 46 -5.46 6.02 9.22
CA PHE A 46 -4.92 6.17 7.88
C PHE A 46 -3.39 6.04 7.85
N ILE A 47 -2.71 6.71 8.79
CA ILE A 47 -1.25 6.66 8.93
C ILE A 47 -0.79 5.27 9.37
N GLY A 48 -1.47 4.65 10.34
CA GLY A 48 -1.14 3.32 10.84
C GLY A 48 -1.24 2.25 9.76
N TYR A 49 -2.34 2.24 9.00
CA TYR A 49 -2.51 1.31 7.89
C TYR A 49 -1.53 1.58 6.75
N GLY A 50 -1.19 2.85 6.51
CA GLY A 50 -0.20 3.24 5.50
C GLY A 50 1.20 2.77 5.85
N ALA A 51 1.60 2.94 7.11
CA ALA A 51 2.88 2.46 7.62
C ALA A 51 2.99 0.93 7.53
N ALA A 52 1.93 0.21 7.93
CA ALA A 52 1.90 -1.25 7.82
C ALA A 52 1.99 -1.73 6.37
N ALA A 53 1.21 -1.12 5.45
CA ALA A 53 1.26 -1.44 4.04
C ALA A 53 2.63 -1.13 3.42
N ALA A 54 3.26 -0.01 3.79
CA ALA A 54 4.60 0.34 3.32
C ALA A 54 5.67 -0.65 3.78
N VAL A 55 5.63 -1.09 5.05
CA VAL A 55 6.57 -2.10 5.57
C VAL A 55 6.42 -3.43 4.82
N LEU A 56 5.18 -3.87 4.58
CA LEU A 56 4.91 -5.09 3.83
C LEU A 56 5.34 -4.94 2.36
N ALA A 57 5.10 -3.79 1.75
CA ALA A 57 5.53 -3.49 0.38
C ALA A 57 7.06 -3.50 0.25
N VAL A 58 7.79 -2.91 1.19
CA VAL A 58 9.26 -2.94 1.19
C VAL A 58 9.75 -4.37 1.37
N LYS A 59 9.18 -5.13 2.31
CA LYS A 59 9.58 -6.52 2.56
C LYS A 59 9.27 -7.46 1.39
N ALA A 60 8.16 -7.25 0.69
CA ALA A 60 7.77 -8.04 -0.47
C ALA A 60 8.46 -7.58 -1.77
N SER A 61 9.07 -6.39 -1.79
CA SER A 61 9.61 -5.77 -3.01
C SER A 61 10.67 -6.64 -3.70
N GLY A 62 11.58 -7.26 -2.93
CA GLY A 62 12.63 -8.13 -3.46
C GLY A 62 12.10 -9.33 -4.23
N ARG A 63 10.91 -9.86 -3.87
CA ARG A 63 10.31 -11.01 -4.55
C ARG A 63 9.67 -10.64 -5.89
N PHE A 64 9.10 -9.44 -6.01
CA PHE A 64 8.37 -9.03 -7.21
C PHE A 64 9.21 -8.18 -8.18
N LEU A 65 10.16 -7.42 -7.66
CA LEU A 65 11.06 -6.57 -8.44
C LEU A 65 12.36 -7.30 -8.84
N GLY A 66 12.80 -8.33 -8.11
CA GLY A 66 14.06 -9.03 -8.38
C GLY A 66 14.04 -10.02 -9.56
N GLY A 67 12.86 -10.46 -10.00
CA GLY A 67 12.73 -11.46 -11.09
C GLY A 67 12.78 -10.88 -12.51
N GLY A 68 13.47 -9.77 -12.75
CA GLY A 68 13.54 -9.10 -14.06
C GLY A 68 14.94 -8.77 -14.55
N SER A 69 15.95 -8.78 -13.67
CA SER A 69 17.34 -8.46 -14.04
C SER A 69 18.04 -9.53 -14.87
N ALA A 70 17.41 -10.70 -15.12
CA ALA A 70 18.00 -11.79 -15.89
C ALA A 70 17.67 -11.75 -17.39
N GLU A 71 16.81 -10.83 -17.85
CA GLU A 71 16.42 -10.72 -19.27
C GLU A 71 17.10 -9.53 -20.00
N ASP A 72 17.75 -8.61 -19.26
CA ASP A 72 18.36 -7.38 -19.82
C ASP A 72 19.88 -7.52 -20.13
N GLU A 73 20.51 -8.68 -19.89
CA GLU A 73 21.95 -8.94 -20.15
C GLU A 73 22.22 -9.67 -21.47
N GLU A 74 21.20 -9.88 -22.33
CA GLU A 74 21.34 -10.47 -23.66
C GLU A 74 20.67 -9.59 -24.73
N SER A 75 21.23 -8.40 -24.99
CA SER A 75 20.95 -7.64 -26.23
C SER A 75 22.13 -6.78 -26.66
#